data_AF-A0A1M5Z9D1-F1
#
_entry.id   AF-A0A1M5Z9D1-F1
#
_cell.length_a   1.000
_cell.length_b   1.000
_cell.length_c   1.000
_cell.angle_alpha   90.00
_cell.angle_beta   90.00
_cell.angle_gamma   90.00
#
_symmetry.space_group_name_H-M   'P 1'
#
loop_
_entity.id
_entity.type
_entity.pdbx_description
1 polymer ?
#
loop_
_entity_poly.entity_id
_entity_poly.type
_entity_poly.pdbx_seq_one_letter_code
_entity_poly.pdbx_strand_id
1 'polypeptide(L)'
;MVSVGNTINGVLFEGLIDEDENLEIQPAVAESWEISDDGLFYTFHLRKDAKWSDGEPVTTKNFEYSWKRALTPENAVKLANEFFYIKNAEACFNGEILPIKGDVKRAQAALAEAGYPNGEGFPKVEYLYNSSPGNKRTAEMLQEMWKNNLNIDIELVNVEYKVESERRHSGQFQLARSAWNGGRFPFSYLQIFETGNSNNNPQFSDPEYDALVKKIRTEIDIAKKNELLHEAEEFALKNYIVCPLTYGSSTLLLSNRVKDFRISPTGSITFHYVYIEE
;
A
#
# COMPACT_ATOMS: atom_id res chain seq x y z
N MET A 1 -27.07 17.13 -26.52
CA MET A 1 -26.32 18.40 -26.37
C MET A 1 -25.03 18.04 -25.65
N VAL A 2 -23.90 17.96 -26.35
CA VAL A 2 -22.62 17.68 -25.71
C VAL A 2 -22.32 18.87 -24.80
N SER A 3 -22.23 18.64 -23.50
CA SER A 3 -21.87 19.67 -22.55
C SER A 3 -20.50 20.25 -22.94
N VAL A 4 -20.38 21.58 -23.00
CA VAL A 4 -19.09 22.26 -23.21
C VAL A 4 -18.02 21.75 -22.23
N GLY A 5 -18.43 21.35 -21.03
CA GLY A 5 -17.53 20.74 -20.03
C GLY A 5 -16.96 19.38 -20.45
N ASN A 6 -17.73 18.53 -21.14
CA ASN A 6 -17.22 17.24 -21.64
C ASN A 6 -16.21 17.44 -22.77
N THR A 7 -16.46 18.42 -23.64
CA THR A 7 -15.51 18.79 -24.70
C THR A 7 -14.20 19.32 -24.14
N ILE A 8 -14.25 20.14 -23.07
CA ILE A 8 -13.03 20.64 -22.41
C ILE A 8 -12.26 19.49 -21.74
N ASN A 9 -12.96 18.54 -21.09
CA ASN A 9 -12.30 17.39 -20.44
C ASN A 9 -11.54 16.52 -21.46
N GLY A 10 -12.15 16.19 -22.60
CA GLY A 10 -11.50 15.40 -23.66
C GLY A 10 -10.32 16.09 -24.35
N VAL A 11 -10.19 17.42 -24.19
CA VAL A 11 -9.03 18.18 -24.71
C VAL A 11 -7.92 18.29 -23.66
N LEU A 12 -8.26 18.22 -22.37
CA LEU A 12 -7.31 18.42 -21.26
C LEU A 12 -6.75 17.11 -20.69
N PHE A 13 -7.51 16.01 -20.79
CA PHE A 13 -7.17 14.73 -20.17
C PHE A 13 -7.25 13.60 -21.19
N GLU A 14 -6.24 12.73 -21.14
CA GLU A 14 -6.14 11.53 -21.97
C GLU A 14 -6.20 10.29 -21.06
N GLY A 15 -7.05 9.32 -21.40
CA GLY A 15 -7.22 8.07 -20.66
C GLY A 15 -6.12 7.04 -20.97
N LEU A 16 -6.23 5.84 -20.37
CA LEU A 16 -5.39 4.72 -20.79
C LEU A 16 -5.67 4.31 -22.24
N ILE A 17 -6.95 4.36 -22.61
CA ILE A 17 -7.50 4.08 -23.93
C ILE A 17 -8.43 5.22 -24.33
N ASP A 18 -8.73 5.32 -25.62
CA ASP A 18 -9.71 6.24 -26.20
C ASP A 18 -10.74 5.46 -27.04
N GLU A 19 -11.82 6.11 -27.42
CA GLU A 19 -12.84 5.56 -28.32
C GLU A 19 -12.92 6.43 -29.59
N ASP A 20 -12.87 5.80 -30.76
CA ASP A 20 -13.05 6.52 -32.01
C ASP A 20 -14.52 6.79 -32.36
N GLU A 21 -14.74 7.42 -33.51
CA GLU A 21 -16.07 7.75 -34.04
C GLU A 21 -16.99 6.54 -34.28
N ASN A 22 -16.43 5.33 -34.33
CA ASN A 22 -17.15 4.06 -34.46
C ASN A 22 -17.30 3.32 -33.12
N LEU A 23 -16.86 3.93 -32.00
CA LEU A 23 -16.80 3.33 -30.66
C LEU A 23 -15.82 2.17 -30.57
N GLU A 24 -14.83 2.11 -31.47
CA GLU A 24 -13.73 1.15 -31.36
C GLU A 24 -12.68 1.67 -30.38
N ILE A 25 -12.17 0.78 -29.53
CA ILE A 25 -11.15 1.12 -28.54
C ILE A 25 -9.82 1.35 -29.25
N GLN A 26 -9.21 2.52 -29.03
CA GLN A 26 -7.93 2.93 -29.59
C GLN A 26 -6.87 3.12 -28.49
N PRO A 27 -5.57 2.94 -28.83
CA PRO A 27 -4.47 3.34 -27.95
C PRO A 27 -4.51 4.83 -27.62
N ALA A 28 -4.19 5.16 -26.38
CA ALA A 28 -4.07 6.54 -25.88
C ALA A 28 -2.78 6.66 -25.08
N VAL A 29 -2.83 6.90 -23.76
CA VAL A 29 -1.60 6.87 -22.95
C VAL A 29 -1.01 5.45 -22.89
N ALA A 30 -1.85 4.40 -22.98
CA ALA A 30 -1.38 3.05 -23.21
C ALA A 30 -1.22 2.78 -24.72
N GLU A 31 -0.04 2.29 -25.13
CA GLU A 31 0.23 1.88 -26.53
C GLU A 31 -0.29 0.48 -26.84
N SER A 32 -0.47 -0.35 -25.81
CA SER A 32 -1.05 -1.69 -25.92
C SER A 32 -1.56 -2.17 -24.57
N TRP A 33 -2.39 -3.21 -24.58
CA TRP A 33 -2.84 -3.88 -23.37
C TRP A 33 -3.02 -5.38 -23.59
N GLU A 34 -2.90 -6.13 -22.50
CA GLU A 34 -3.14 -7.57 -22.44
C GLU A 34 -4.25 -7.84 -21.44
N ILE A 35 -5.14 -8.76 -21.79
CA ILE A 35 -6.22 -9.23 -20.91
C ILE A 35 -5.93 -10.69 -20.61
N SER A 36 -5.95 -11.07 -19.33
CA SER A 36 -5.83 -12.47 -18.93
C SER A 36 -6.99 -13.32 -19.44
N ASP A 37 -6.78 -14.63 -19.57
CA ASP A 37 -7.79 -15.57 -20.07
C ASP A 37 -9.10 -15.56 -19.24
N ASP A 38 -9.00 -15.25 -17.94
CA ASP A 38 -10.14 -15.12 -17.03
C ASP A 38 -10.84 -13.74 -17.09
N GLY A 39 -10.29 -12.80 -17.86
CA GLY A 39 -10.81 -11.43 -17.98
C GLY A 39 -10.68 -10.59 -16.72
N LEU A 40 -9.90 -11.02 -15.71
CA LEU A 40 -9.78 -10.32 -14.43
C LEU A 40 -8.58 -9.38 -14.35
N PHE A 41 -7.55 -9.61 -15.16
CA PHE A 41 -6.33 -8.81 -15.17
C PHE A 41 -6.14 -8.11 -16.51
N TYR A 42 -6.00 -6.79 -16.45
CA TYR A 42 -5.70 -5.93 -17.58
C TYR A 42 -4.33 -5.31 -17.35
N THR A 43 -3.38 -5.61 -18.22
CA THR A 43 -2.02 -5.04 -18.17
C THR A 43 -1.89 -4.01 -19.27
N PHE A 44 -1.72 -2.74 -18.91
CA PHE A 44 -1.52 -1.63 -19.85
C PHE A 44 -0.04 -1.29 -19.98
N HIS A 45 0.45 -1.18 -21.20
CA HIS A 45 1.81 -0.74 -21.52
C HIS A 45 1.77 0.73 -21.92
N LEU A 46 2.39 1.61 -21.11
CA LEU A 46 2.34 3.05 -21.34
C LEU A 46 3.36 3.50 -22.39
N ARG A 47 2.98 4.49 -23.20
CA ARG A 47 3.89 5.20 -24.12
C ARG A 47 5.07 5.81 -23.35
N LYS A 48 6.29 5.60 -23.83
CA LYS A 48 7.52 6.09 -23.16
C LYS A 48 7.70 7.60 -23.22
N ASP A 49 7.02 8.26 -24.15
CA ASP A 49 7.09 9.70 -24.40
C ASP A 49 5.90 10.47 -23.79
N ALA A 50 4.99 9.79 -23.07
CA ALA A 50 3.86 10.42 -22.40
C ALA A 50 4.33 11.41 -21.33
N LYS A 51 3.90 12.67 -21.46
CA LYS A 51 4.27 13.78 -20.57
C LYS A 51 3.06 14.63 -20.24
N TRP A 52 3.05 15.16 -19.03
CA TRP A 52 2.18 16.25 -18.63
C TRP A 52 2.54 17.54 -19.37
N SER A 53 1.62 18.51 -19.35
CA SER A 53 1.83 19.81 -20.00
C SER A 53 2.99 20.63 -19.42
N ASP A 54 3.45 20.29 -18.22
CA ASP A 54 4.64 20.88 -17.57
C ASP A 54 5.96 20.15 -17.94
N GLY A 55 5.87 19.07 -18.72
CA GLY A 55 7.01 18.29 -19.19
C GLY A 55 7.37 17.09 -18.30
N GLU A 56 6.75 16.92 -17.13
CA GLU A 56 6.97 15.76 -16.27
C GLU A 56 6.44 14.47 -16.93
N PRO A 57 7.12 13.32 -16.77
CA PRO A 57 6.67 12.08 -17.37
C PRO A 57 5.36 11.59 -16.73
N VAL A 58 4.46 11.07 -17.56
CA VAL A 58 3.30 10.31 -17.09
C VAL A 58 3.76 8.91 -16.70
N THR A 59 3.38 8.44 -15.52
CA THR A 59 3.78 7.14 -14.97
C THR A 59 2.57 6.34 -14.52
N THR A 60 2.74 5.04 -14.30
CA THR A 60 1.69 4.15 -13.77
C THR A 60 1.12 4.65 -12.43
N LYS A 61 1.94 5.32 -11.61
CA LYS A 61 1.51 5.91 -10.33
C LYS A 61 0.48 7.02 -10.50
N ASN A 62 0.47 7.73 -11.63
CA ASN A 62 -0.51 8.80 -11.89
C ASN A 62 -1.93 8.24 -12.07
N PHE A 63 -2.06 7.09 -12.75
CA PHE A 63 -3.34 6.39 -12.93
C PHE A 63 -3.81 5.75 -11.63
N GLU A 64 -2.90 5.04 -10.94
CA GLU A 64 -3.17 4.46 -9.62
C GLU A 64 -3.67 5.53 -8.64
N TYR A 65 -2.99 6.68 -8.57
CA TYR A 65 -3.42 7.82 -7.74
C TYR A 65 -4.81 8.32 -8.13
N SER A 66 -5.09 8.48 -9.42
CA SER A 66 -6.38 8.99 -9.91
C SER A 66 -7.55 8.07 -9.53
N TRP A 67 -7.37 6.76 -9.67
CA TRP A 67 -8.39 5.76 -9.29
C TRP A 67 -8.60 5.73 -7.78
N LYS A 68 -7.51 5.72 -7.00
CA LYS A 68 -7.55 5.82 -5.54
C LYS A 68 -8.24 7.08 -5.04
N ARG A 69 -7.99 8.21 -5.71
CA ARG A 69 -8.66 9.49 -5.44
C ARG A 69 -10.15 9.41 -5.76
N ALA A 70 -10.55 8.78 -6.88
CA ALA A 70 -11.95 8.62 -7.25
C ALA A 70 -12.74 7.78 -6.23
N LEU A 71 -12.07 6.83 -5.57
CA LEU A 71 -12.66 5.96 -4.53
C LEU A 71 -12.63 6.56 -3.11
N THR A 72 -12.14 7.78 -2.91
CA THR A 72 -12.16 8.43 -1.59
C THR A 72 -13.52 9.09 -1.33
N PRO A 73 -14.29 8.70 -0.29
CA PRO A 73 -15.69 9.16 -0.09
C PRO A 73 -15.86 10.67 0.10
N GLU A 74 -14.82 11.33 0.62
CA GLU A 74 -14.78 12.78 0.85
C GLU A 74 -14.70 13.57 -0.46
N ASN A 75 -14.24 12.93 -1.53
CA ASN A 75 -14.27 13.52 -2.86
C ASN A 75 -15.68 13.31 -3.41
N ALA A 76 -16.41 14.40 -3.62
CA ALA A 76 -17.76 14.41 -4.18
C ALA A 76 -17.78 13.98 -5.67
N VAL A 77 -17.26 12.80 -5.99
CA VAL A 77 -17.26 12.24 -7.33
C VAL A 77 -18.55 11.46 -7.50
N LYS A 78 -19.45 11.99 -8.35
CA LYS A 78 -20.70 11.33 -8.75
C LYS A 78 -20.50 10.03 -9.58
N LEU A 79 -19.24 9.59 -9.76
CA LEU A 79 -18.82 8.52 -10.66
C LEU A 79 -18.01 7.40 -9.96
N ALA A 80 -17.91 7.39 -8.63
CA ALA A 80 -17.15 6.34 -7.92
C ALA A 80 -17.66 4.92 -8.23
N ASN A 81 -18.97 4.79 -8.47
CA ASN A 81 -19.62 3.55 -8.89
C ASN A 81 -19.12 3.01 -10.24
N GLU A 82 -18.57 3.85 -11.12
CA GLU A 82 -17.96 3.39 -12.39
C GLU A 82 -16.70 2.56 -12.15
N PHE A 83 -16.08 2.68 -10.98
CA PHE A 83 -14.90 1.91 -10.60
C PHE A 83 -15.25 0.58 -9.94
N PHE A 84 -16.52 0.30 -9.60
CA PHE A 84 -16.90 -0.89 -8.84
C PHE A 84 -16.75 -2.21 -9.61
N TYR A 85 -16.53 -2.15 -10.93
CA TYR A 85 -16.12 -3.30 -11.73
C TYR A 85 -14.67 -3.74 -11.44
N ILE A 86 -13.87 -2.89 -10.78
CA ILE A 86 -12.54 -3.25 -10.30
C ILE A 86 -12.71 -3.95 -8.94
N LYS A 87 -12.11 -5.15 -8.82
CA LYS A 87 -12.13 -5.92 -7.57
C LYS A 87 -11.75 -5.03 -6.39
N ASN A 88 -12.53 -5.10 -5.31
CA ASN A 88 -12.37 -4.35 -4.06
C ASN A 88 -12.62 -2.84 -4.11
N ALA A 89 -13.00 -2.27 -5.26
CA ALA A 89 -13.25 -0.83 -5.36
C ALA A 89 -14.46 -0.35 -4.53
N GLU A 90 -15.58 -1.08 -4.57
CA GLU A 90 -16.76 -0.76 -3.76
C GLU A 90 -16.48 -0.90 -2.26
N ALA A 91 -15.83 -2.00 -1.85
CA ALA A 91 -15.40 -2.20 -0.48
C ALA A 91 -14.45 -1.09 0.00
N CYS A 92 -13.53 -0.62 -0.85
CA CYS A 92 -12.68 0.54 -0.56
C CYS A 92 -13.49 1.82 -0.40
N PHE A 93 -14.46 2.07 -1.29
CA PHE A 93 -15.33 3.26 -1.22
C PHE A 93 -16.22 3.25 0.02
N ASN A 94 -16.77 2.10 0.40
CA ASN A 94 -17.59 1.96 1.62
C ASN A 94 -16.75 1.94 2.90
N GLY A 95 -15.41 1.95 2.79
CA GLY A 95 -14.50 1.84 3.92
C GLY A 95 -14.42 0.42 4.52
N GLU A 96 -14.94 -0.60 3.86
CA GLU A 96 -14.77 -2.00 4.29
C GLU A 96 -13.32 -2.46 4.20
N ILE A 97 -12.51 -1.77 3.38
CA ILE A 97 -11.05 -1.88 3.31
C ILE A 97 -10.44 -0.55 3.77
N LEU A 98 -9.29 -0.61 4.44
CA LEU A 98 -8.59 0.57 4.93
C LEU A 98 -8.34 1.59 3.80
N PRO A 99 -8.86 2.82 3.92
CA PRO A 99 -8.69 3.83 2.88
C PRO A 99 -7.22 4.27 2.77
N ILE A 100 -6.79 4.67 1.56
CA ILE A 100 -5.41 5.14 1.29
C ILE A 100 -5.07 6.43 2.07
N LYS A 101 -6.09 7.16 2.54
CA LYS A 101 -5.98 8.28 3.47
C LYS A 101 -6.73 7.96 4.75
N GLY A 102 -6.22 8.40 5.90
CA GLY A 102 -6.90 8.19 7.18
C GLY A 102 -8.24 8.92 7.26
N ASP A 103 -9.30 8.20 7.66
CA ASP A 103 -10.63 8.75 7.94
C ASP A 103 -10.74 9.10 9.43
N VAL A 104 -10.53 10.38 9.74
CA VAL A 104 -10.55 10.88 11.12
C VAL A 104 -11.93 10.74 11.77
N LYS A 105 -13.00 10.99 11.01
CA LYS A 105 -14.37 10.94 11.56
C LYS A 105 -14.74 9.52 11.96
N ARG A 106 -14.39 8.55 11.11
CA ARG A 106 -14.60 7.14 11.42
C ARG A 106 -13.75 6.69 12.60
N ALA A 107 -12.50 7.11 12.69
CA ALA A 107 -11.65 6.81 13.83
C ALA A 107 -12.23 7.38 15.15
N GLN A 108 -12.73 8.62 15.13
CA GLN A 108 -13.42 9.22 16.29
C GLN A 108 -14.70 8.47 16.67
N ALA A 109 -15.50 8.05 15.68
CA ALA A 109 -16.71 7.25 15.92
C ALA A 109 -16.38 5.89 16.54
N ALA A 110 -15.35 5.20 16.04
CA ALA A 110 -14.89 3.92 16.59
C ALA A 110 -14.37 4.07 18.03
N LEU A 111 -13.67 5.16 18.35
CA LEU A 111 -13.25 5.45 19.74
C LEU A 111 -14.44 5.68 20.67
N ALA A 112 -15.45 6.44 20.22
CA ALA A 112 -16.66 6.65 20.99
C ALA A 112 -17.43 5.34 21.23
N GLU A 113 -17.55 4.49 20.21
CA GLU A 113 -18.15 3.15 20.33
C GLU A 113 -17.37 2.25 21.31
N ALA A 114 -16.04 2.34 21.30
CA ALA A 114 -15.17 1.64 22.24
C ALA A 114 -15.22 2.21 23.69
N GLY A 115 -16.03 3.25 23.95
CA GLY A 115 -16.21 3.84 25.27
C GLY A 115 -15.27 5.00 25.58
N TYR A 116 -14.56 5.53 24.58
CA TYR A 116 -13.61 6.64 24.71
C TYR A 116 -14.00 7.81 23.79
N PRO A 117 -15.19 8.41 23.99
CA PRO A 117 -15.60 9.56 23.20
C PRO A 117 -14.56 10.67 23.29
N ASN A 118 -14.15 11.22 22.15
CA ASN A 118 -13.10 12.24 22.08
C ASN A 118 -11.78 11.81 22.76
N GLY A 119 -11.47 10.51 22.79
CA GLY A 119 -10.27 9.96 23.43
C GLY A 119 -10.27 10.06 24.97
N GLU A 120 -11.34 10.53 25.59
CA GLU A 120 -11.40 10.71 27.03
C GLU A 120 -11.36 9.37 27.76
N GLY A 121 -10.46 9.25 28.74
CA GLY A 121 -10.25 8.00 29.47
C GLY A 121 -9.46 6.94 28.70
N PHE A 122 -9.03 7.21 27.46
CA PHE A 122 -8.24 6.27 26.69
C PHE A 122 -6.90 6.01 27.40
N PRO A 123 -6.47 4.75 27.55
CA PRO A 123 -5.22 4.44 28.24
C PRO A 123 -4.03 5.03 27.48
N LYS A 124 -3.01 5.46 28.22
CA LYS A 124 -1.74 5.85 27.63
C LYS A 124 -1.13 4.67 26.87
N VAL A 125 -0.68 4.91 25.64
CA VAL A 125 -0.10 3.88 24.77
C VAL A 125 1.36 4.18 24.49
N GLU A 126 2.22 3.20 24.73
CA GLU A 126 3.63 3.21 24.32
C GLU A 126 3.76 2.84 22.84
N TYR A 127 4.52 3.66 22.10
CA TYR A 127 4.99 3.38 20.76
C TYR A 127 6.51 3.12 20.79
N LEU A 128 6.87 1.85 20.69
CA LEU A 128 8.24 1.36 20.68
C LEU A 128 8.87 1.53 19.29
N TYR A 129 10.08 2.10 19.22
CA TYR A 129 10.83 2.18 17.96
C TYR A 129 12.34 2.24 18.17
N ASN A 130 13.08 1.73 17.19
CA ASN A 130 14.53 1.75 17.21
C ASN A 130 15.11 3.08 16.67
N SER A 131 16.28 3.48 17.18
CA SER A 131 16.92 4.77 16.85
C SER A 131 17.28 4.90 15.36
N SER A 132 16.61 5.82 14.67
CA SER A 132 16.93 6.29 13.32
C SER A 132 16.22 7.64 13.11
N PRO A 133 16.81 8.61 12.39
CA PRO A 133 16.13 9.88 12.07
C PRO A 133 14.77 9.67 11.39
N GLY A 134 14.66 8.68 10.51
CA GLY A 134 13.41 8.34 9.82
C GLY A 134 12.35 7.82 10.78
N ASN A 135 12.72 6.87 11.65
CA ASN A 135 11.79 6.30 12.63
C ASN A 135 11.31 7.32 13.65
N LYS A 136 12.21 8.21 14.11
CA LYS A 136 11.86 9.29 15.03
C LYS A 136 10.82 10.22 14.41
N ARG A 137 11.04 10.64 13.16
CA ARG A 137 10.09 11.49 12.43
C ARG A 137 8.72 10.83 12.28
N THR A 138 8.68 9.55 11.92
CA THR A 138 7.42 8.80 11.84
C THR A 138 6.73 8.71 13.19
N ALA A 139 7.48 8.45 14.27
CA ALA A 139 6.94 8.37 15.63
C ALA A 139 6.32 9.70 16.09
N GLU A 140 7.03 10.82 15.89
CA GLU A 140 6.54 12.17 16.21
C GLU A 140 5.31 12.54 15.38
N MET A 141 5.32 12.22 14.08
CA MET A 141 4.16 12.41 13.20
C MET A 141 2.94 11.64 13.70
N LEU A 142 3.10 10.36 14.07
CA LEU A 142 1.99 9.55 14.60
C LEU A 142 1.48 10.11 15.93
N GLN A 143 2.38 10.50 16.83
CA GLN A 143 2.05 11.13 18.10
C GLN A 143 1.22 12.41 17.88
N GLU A 144 1.64 13.29 16.99
CA GLU A 144 0.92 14.52 16.64
C GLU A 144 -0.44 14.21 16.00
N MET A 145 -0.49 13.28 15.04
CA MET A 145 -1.73 12.90 14.36
C MET A 145 -2.76 12.33 15.34
N TRP A 146 -2.35 11.46 16.27
CA TRP A 146 -3.26 10.88 17.26
C TRP A 146 -3.70 11.92 18.28
N LYS A 147 -2.81 12.82 18.71
CA LYS A 147 -3.18 13.90 19.62
C LYS A 147 -4.17 14.86 18.99
N ASN A 148 -3.89 15.35 17.79
CA ASN A 148 -4.70 16.39 17.15
C ASN A 148 -6.05 15.86 16.64
N ASN A 149 -6.08 14.63 16.14
CA ASN A 149 -7.30 14.09 15.53
C ASN A 149 -8.16 13.29 16.52
N LEU A 150 -7.55 12.65 17.51
CA LEU A 150 -8.21 11.68 18.38
C LEU A 150 -8.10 12.03 19.88
N ASN A 151 -7.34 13.08 20.23
CA ASN A 151 -7.02 13.45 21.62
C ASN A 151 -6.38 12.30 22.42
N ILE A 152 -5.61 11.44 21.74
CA ILE A 152 -4.88 10.33 22.37
C ILE A 152 -3.41 10.71 22.55
N ASP A 153 -2.91 10.50 23.77
CA ASP A 153 -1.50 10.69 24.10
C ASP A 153 -0.69 9.40 23.90
N ILE A 154 0.17 9.40 22.89
CA ILE A 154 1.16 8.34 22.67
C ILE A 154 2.47 8.70 23.39
N GLU A 155 3.05 7.75 24.12
CA GLU A 155 4.41 7.84 24.62
C GLU A 155 5.42 7.19 23.70
N LEU A 156 6.39 7.97 23.24
CA LEU A 156 7.43 7.53 22.33
C LEU A 156 8.56 6.85 23.12
N VAL A 157 8.75 5.56 22.90
CA VAL A 157 9.81 4.77 23.57
C VAL A 157 10.89 4.43 22.56
N ASN A 158 11.98 5.23 22.59
CA ASN A 158 13.14 4.98 21.74
C ASN A 158 14.18 4.11 22.44
N VAL A 159 14.55 2.99 21.81
CA VAL A 159 15.63 2.12 22.30
C VAL A 159 16.57 1.71 21.17
N GLU A 160 17.72 1.14 21.52
CA GLU A 160 18.67 0.56 20.56
C GLU A 160 18.01 -0.65 19.84
N TYR A 161 18.40 -0.92 18.59
CA TYR A 161 17.76 -1.93 17.74
C TYR A 161 17.70 -3.31 18.36
N LYS A 162 18.75 -3.76 19.06
CA LYS A 162 18.76 -5.09 19.71
C LYS A 162 17.68 -5.18 20.79
N VAL A 163 17.58 -4.15 21.63
CA VAL A 163 16.57 -4.08 22.70
C VAL A 163 15.16 -3.99 22.11
N GLU A 164 14.98 -3.20 21.05
CA GLU A 164 13.71 -3.10 20.33
C GLU A 164 13.28 -4.45 19.76
N SER A 165 14.21 -5.14 19.09
CA SER A 165 13.99 -6.45 18.50
C SER A 165 13.65 -7.51 19.54
N GLU A 166 14.35 -7.54 20.68
CA GLU A 166 14.06 -8.45 21.79
C GLU A 166 12.64 -8.21 22.36
N ARG A 167 12.26 -6.94 22.59
CA ARG A 167 10.91 -6.59 23.04
C ARG A 167 9.83 -6.98 22.02
N ARG A 168 10.06 -6.73 20.72
CA ARG A 168 9.10 -7.10 19.66
C ARG A 168 8.89 -8.61 19.59
N HIS A 169 9.96 -9.40 19.56
CA HIS A 169 9.84 -10.85 19.45
C HIS A 169 9.24 -11.51 20.70
N SER A 170 9.39 -10.88 21.86
CA SER A 170 8.81 -11.37 23.12
C SER A 170 7.41 -10.81 23.42
N GLY A 171 6.83 -10.00 22.53
CA GLY A 171 5.51 -9.39 22.74
C GLY A 171 5.48 -8.28 23.80
N GLN A 172 6.64 -7.76 24.23
CA GLN A 172 6.75 -6.72 25.26
C GLN A 172 6.57 -5.29 24.69
N PHE A 173 5.45 -5.06 24.02
CA PHE A 173 5.08 -3.79 23.43
C PHE A 173 3.55 -3.64 23.37
N GLN A 174 3.07 -2.40 23.21
CA GLN A 174 1.66 -2.12 22.91
C GLN A 174 1.52 -1.76 21.43
N LEU A 175 2.30 -0.77 20.98
CA LEU A 175 2.56 -0.51 19.57
C LEU A 175 4.07 -0.55 19.33
N ALA A 176 4.48 -1.11 18.19
CA ALA A 176 5.88 -1.12 17.80
C ALA A 176 6.03 -0.80 16.32
N ARG A 177 7.02 0.04 16.01
CA ARG A 177 7.49 0.23 14.64
C ARG A 177 8.11 -1.07 14.17
N SER A 178 7.61 -1.61 13.07
CA SER A 178 8.22 -2.75 12.39
C SER A 178 8.45 -2.44 10.91
N ALA A 179 9.33 -3.20 10.27
CA ALA A 179 9.53 -3.18 8.84
C ALA A 179 9.88 -4.59 8.37
N TRP A 180 9.35 -4.98 7.21
CA TRP A 180 9.66 -6.25 6.57
C TRP A 180 10.14 -6.01 5.15
N ASN A 181 11.33 -6.50 4.82
CA ASN A 181 11.77 -6.58 3.43
C ASN A 181 11.58 -8.02 2.96
N GLY A 182 10.41 -8.28 2.40
CA GLY A 182 10.08 -9.59 1.83
C GLY A 182 10.89 -9.91 0.57
N GLY A 183 10.81 -11.16 0.16
CA GLY A 183 11.38 -11.59 -1.11
C GLY A 183 10.53 -11.14 -2.30
N ARG A 184 10.93 -11.57 -3.50
CA ARG A 184 10.20 -11.27 -4.75
C ARG A 184 8.75 -11.78 -4.75
N PHE A 185 8.42 -12.77 -3.92
CA PHE A 185 7.11 -13.41 -3.93
C PHE A 185 6.15 -12.76 -2.92
N PRO A 186 4.92 -12.38 -3.33
CA PRO A 186 3.92 -11.78 -2.45
C PRO A 186 3.66 -12.61 -1.18
N PHE A 187 3.67 -13.94 -1.32
CA PHE A 187 3.49 -14.86 -0.19
C PHE A 187 4.49 -14.63 0.95
N SER A 188 5.70 -14.12 0.66
CA SER A 188 6.71 -13.85 1.67
C SER A 188 6.38 -12.71 2.63
N TYR A 189 5.39 -11.87 2.28
CA TYR A 189 4.88 -10.79 3.14
C TYR A 189 3.72 -11.26 4.02
N LEU A 190 2.98 -12.29 3.59
CA LEU A 190 1.78 -12.77 4.27
C LEU A 190 2.06 -13.94 5.20
N GLN A 191 2.96 -14.85 4.82
CA GLN A 191 3.30 -16.03 5.64
C GLN A 191 3.94 -15.70 6.99
N ILE A 192 4.46 -14.47 7.17
CA ILE A 192 5.11 -14.08 8.43
C ILE A 192 4.13 -14.00 9.59
N PHE A 193 2.84 -13.85 9.32
CA PHE A 193 1.80 -13.81 10.36
C PHE A 193 1.23 -15.19 10.72
N GLU A 194 1.74 -16.27 10.11
CA GLU A 194 1.38 -17.65 10.50
C GLU A 194 1.76 -17.90 11.98
N THR A 195 0.90 -18.61 12.71
CA THR A 195 1.13 -18.99 14.10
C THR A 195 2.45 -19.73 14.25
N GLY A 196 3.30 -19.27 15.16
CA GLY A 196 4.62 -19.87 15.42
C GLY A 196 5.73 -19.46 14.44
N ASN A 197 5.47 -18.59 13.46
CA ASN A 197 6.52 -18.02 12.64
C ASN A 197 7.41 -17.08 13.47
N SER A 198 8.74 -17.25 13.40
CA SER A 198 9.68 -16.43 14.18
C SER A 198 9.66 -14.94 13.81
N ASN A 199 9.15 -14.59 12.63
CA ASN A 199 9.01 -13.22 12.17
C ASN A 199 7.61 -12.63 12.44
N ASN A 200 6.75 -13.37 13.15
CA ASN A 200 5.42 -12.94 13.54
C ASN A 200 5.49 -11.92 14.68
N ASN A 201 6.01 -10.75 14.35
CA ASN A 201 6.18 -9.65 15.29
C ASN A 201 4.88 -9.18 15.94
N PRO A 202 3.73 -9.13 15.23
CA PRO A 202 2.44 -8.78 15.85
C PRO A 202 1.95 -9.80 16.90
N GLN A 203 2.61 -10.94 17.06
CA GLN A 203 2.16 -12.05 17.92
C GLN A 203 0.79 -12.59 17.50
N PHE A 204 0.49 -12.53 16.20
CA PHE A 204 -0.81 -12.92 15.67
C PHE A 204 -0.96 -14.43 15.69
N SER A 205 -2.15 -14.93 16.01
CA SER A 205 -2.43 -16.36 16.04
C SER A 205 -3.90 -16.57 15.77
N ASP A 206 -4.22 -17.04 14.57
CA ASP A 206 -5.60 -17.29 14.15
C ASP A 206 -5.68 -18.53 13.25
N PRO A 207 -6.54 -19.52 13.57
CA PRO A 207 -6.61 -20.76 12.82
C PRO A 207 -7.16 -20.61 11.40
N GLU A 208 -7.97 -19.58 11.12
CA GLU A 208 -8.49 -19.32 9.78
C GLU A 208 -7.38 -18.77 8.88
N TYR A 209 -6.60 -17.82 9.39
CA TYR A 209 -5.44 -17.30 8.68
C TYR A 209 -4.38 -18.37 8.43
N ASP A 210 -4.10 -19.22 9.42
CA ASP A 210 -3.16 -20.34 9.26
C ASP A 210 -3.62 -21.33 8.19
N ALA A 211 -4.92 -21.63 8.13
CA ALA A 211 -5.48 -22.48 7.09
C ALA A 211 -5.33 -21.85 5.71
N LEU A 212 -5.54 -20.54 5.59
CA LEU A 212 -5.37 -19.79 4.35
C LEU A 212 -3.90 -19.78 3.87
N VAL A 213 -2.94 -19.52 4.77
CA VAL A 213 -1.50 -19.60 4.47
C VAL A 213 -1.10 -20.99 3.97
N LYS A 214 -1.63 -22.07 4.57
CA LYS A 214 -1.38 -23.45 4.13
C LYS A 214 -1.93 -23.75 2.74
N LYS A 215 -3.13 -23.23 2.42
CA LYS A 215 -3.70 -23.33 1.06
C LYS A 215 -2.81 -22.64 0.03
N ILE A 216 -2.42 -21.38 0.27
CA ILE A 216 -1.55 -20.60 -0.64
C ILE A 216 -0.21 -21.32 -0.87
N ARG A 217 0.35 -21.93 0.18
CA ARG A 217 1.63 -22.65 0.11
C ARG A 217 1.58 -23.86 -0.84
N THR A 218 0.44 -24.54 -0.91
CA THR A 218 0.28 -25.79 -1.66
C THR A 218 -0.41 -25.61 -3.01
N GLU A 219 -1.02 -24.45 -3.26
CA GLU A 219 -1.64 -24.13 -4.55
C GLU A 219 -0.61 -23.90 -5.66
N ILE A 220 -0.84 -24.57 -6.78
CA ILE A 220 0.02 -24.58 -7.98
C ILE A 220 -0.62 -23.83 -9.16
N ASP A 221 -1.94 -23.68 -9.17
CA ASP A 221 -2.66 -22.83 -10.11
C ASP A 221 -2.39 -21.37 -9.76
N ILE A 222 -1.79 -20.63 -10.69
CA ILE A 222 -1.33 -19.26 -10.44
C ILE A 222 -2.51 -18.31 -10.22
N ALA A 223 -3.60 -18.47 -10.98
CA ALA A 223 -4.77 -17.61 -10.86
C ALA A 223 -5.43 -17.79 -9.48
N LYS A 224 -5.69 -19.04 -9.09
CA LYS A 224 -6.23 -19.36 -7.76
C LYS A 224 -5.32 -18.93 -6.63
N LYS A 225 -4.00 -19.11 -6.80
CA LYS A 225 -3.02 -18.65 -5.82
C LYS A 225 -3.08 -17.14 -5.62
N ASN A 226 -3.24 -16.37 -6.70
CA ASN A 226 -3.39 -14.91 -6.62
C ASN A 226 -4.68 -14.50 -5.92
N GLU A 227 -5.79 -15.20 -6.16
CA GLU A 227 -7.04 -14.96 -5.42
C GLU A 227 -6.86 -15.17 -3.92
N LEU A 228 -6.26 -16.30 -3.52
CA LEU A 228 -5.99 -16.61 -2.12
C LEU A 228 -5.01 -15.61 -1.47
N LEU A 229 -4.02 -15.11 -2.22
CA LEU A 229 -3.11 -14.06 -1.74
C LEU A 229 -3.87 -12.76 -1.41
N HIS A 230 -4.82 -12.36 -2.25
CA HIS A 230 -5.67 -11.20 -1.98
C HIS A 230 -6.61 -11.42 -0.80
N GLU A 231 -7.16 -12.63 -0.65
CA GLU A 231 -7.97 -13.00 0.52
C GLU A 231 -7.15 -12.88 1.81
N ALA A 232 -5.89 -13.32 1.79
CA ALA A 232 -5.00 -13.23 2.95
C ALA A 232 -4.60 -11.79 3.27
N GLU A 233 -4.34 -10.96 2.26
CA GLU A 233 -4.08 -9.53 2.42
C GLU A 233 -5.29 -8.82 3.04
N GLU A 234 -6.49 -9.08 2.51
CA GLU A 234 -7.73 -8.51 3.02
C GLU A 234 -8.00 -8.95 4.47
N PHE A 235 -7.81 -10.24 4.77
CA PHE A 235 -7.92 -10.76 6.13
C PHE A 235 -6.96 -10.03 7.07
N ALA A 236 -5.70 -9.84 6.67
CA ALA A 236 -4.71 -9.18 7.50
C ALA A 236 -5.05 -7.71 7.79
N LEU A 237 -5.59 -6.99 6.80
CA LEU A 237 -6.00 -5.60 6.95
C LEU A 237 -7.29 -5.46 7.77
N LYS A 238 -8.28 -6.33 7.56
CA LYS A 238 -9.56 -6.32 8.31
C LYS A 238 -9.39 -6.68 9.78
N ASN A 239 -8.44 -7.55 10.09
CA ASN A 239 -8.11 -7.94 11.46
C ASN A 239 -7.04 -7.04 12.10
N TYR A 240 -6.65 -5.95 11.43
CA TYR A 240 -5.67 -4.98 11.93
C TYR A 240 -4.36 -5.62 12.41
N ILE A 241 -3.91 -6.71 11.76
CA ILE A 241 -2.68 -7.43 12.13
C ILE A 241 -1.47 -6.49 12.09
N VAL A 242 -1.46 -5.61 11.09
CA VAL A 242 -0.49 -4.52 10.93
C VAL A 242 -1.19 -3.28 10.38
N CYS A 243 -0.59 -2.12 10.61
CA CYS A 243 -0.99 -0.86 9.99
C CYS A 243 0.13 -0.41 9.02
N PRO A 244 0.02 -0.68 7.71
CA PRO A 244 1.04 -0.27 6.75
C PRO A 244 1.14 1.26 6.66
N LEU A 245 2.34 1.82 6.84
CA LEU A 245 2.56 3.27 6.80
C LEU A 245 3.17 3.73 5.47
N THR A 246 4.25 3.07 5.04
CA THR A 246 5.01 3.47 3.86
C THR A 246 5.69 2.27 3.20
N TYR A 247 5.98 2.40 1.91
CA TYR A 247 6.96 1.56 1.22
C TYR A 247 8.32 2.26 1.24
N GLY A 248 9.36 1.54 1.64
CA GLY A 248 10.72 2.07 1.65
C GLY A 248 11.22 2.34 0.24
N SER A 249 11.89 3.48 0.05
CA SER A 249 12.64 3.79 -1.18
C SER A 249 14.08 4.10 -0.83
N SER A 250 15.03 3.69 -1.66
CA SER A 250 16.45 3.99 -1.50
C SER A 250 16.93 4.87 -2.64
N THR A 251 17.59 5.98 -2.29
CA THR A 251 18.32 6.81 -3.23
C THR A 251 19.80 6.48 -3.11
N LEU A 252 20.45 6.15 -4.22
CA LEU A 252 21.87 5.83 -4.27
C LEU A 252 22.57 6.82 -5.20
N LEU A 253 23.71 7.34 -4.75
CA LEU A 253 24.63 8.09 -5.60
C LEU A 253 25.72 7.12 -6.06
N LEU A 254 25.78 6.87 -7.36
CA LEU A 254 26.74 5.95 -7.97
C LEU A 254 27.73 6.76 -8.82
N SER A 255 29.03 6.56 -8.60
CA SER A 255 30.04 7.13 -9.50
C SER A 255 29.88 6.57 -10.91
N ASN A 256 30.07 7.41 -11.91
CA ASN A 256 30.01 7.07 -13.33
C ASN A 256 31.00 5.93 -13.71
N ARG A 257 32.02 5.72 -12.87
CA ARG A 257 33.04 4.68 -12.99
C ARG A 257 32.54 3.31 -12.57
N VAL A 258 31.50 3.22 -11.75
CA VAL A 258 30.96 1.93 -11.31
C VAL A 258 30.06 1.38 -12.40
N LYS A 259 30.44 0.23 -12.95
CA LYS A 259 29.70 -0.47 -14.01
C LYS A 259 29.06 -1.75 -13.47
N ASP A 260 28.02 -2.20 -14.17
CA ASP A 260 27.26 -3.42 -13.85
C ASP A 260 26.70 -3.47 -12.42
N PHE A 261 26.46 -2.30 -11.83
CA PHE A 261 25.70 -2.16 -10.60
C PHE A 261 24.25 -2.56 -10.83
N ARG A 262 23.77 -3.56 -10.07
CA ARG A 262 22.40 -4.05 -10.16
C ARG A 262 21.71 -3.97 -8.81
N ILE A 263 20.51 -3.39 -8.81
CA ILE A 263 19.59 -3.37 -7.67
C ILE A 263 18.28 -4.06 -8.09
N SER A 264 17.76 -4.95 -7.23
CA SER A 264 16.45 -5.56 -7.46
C SER A 264 15.32 -4.57 -7.20
N PRO A 265 14.10 -4.81 -7.71
CA PRO A 265 12.91 -4.03 -7.34
C PRO A 265 12.64 -4.01 -5.82
N THR A 266 13.13 -5.00 -5.07
CA THR A 266 13.04 -5.10 -3.60
C THR A 266 14.23 -4.45 -2.86
N GLY A 267 15.11 -3.76 -3.58
CA GLY A 267 16.25 -3.02 -3.02
C GLY A 267 17.49 -3.86 -2.72
N SER A 268 17.54 -5.13 -3.11
CA SER A 268 18.72 -5.98 -2.92
C SER A 268 19.81 -5.62 -3.92
N ILE A 269 21.00 -5.29 -3.41
CA ILE A 269 22.17 -4.94 -4.22
C ILE A 269 22.99 -6.19 -4.53
N THR A 270 23.34 -6.38 -5.81
CA THR A 270 24.22 -7.47 -6.23
C THR A 270 25.58 -6.92 -6.66
N PHE A 271 26.61 -7.19 -5.87
CA PHE A 271 27.98 -6.74 -6.15
C PHE A 271 28.78 -7.68 -7.06
N HIS A 272 28.29 -8.90 -7.32
CA HIS A 272 29.04 -9.94 -8.02
C HIS A 272 29.53 -9.53 -9.42
N TYR A 273 28.78 -8.66 -10.11
CA TYR A 273 29.09 -8.20 -11.46
C TYR A 273 29.77 -6.83 -11.48
N VAL A 274 29.92 -6.17 -10.32
CA VAL A 274 30.34 -4.78 -10.25
C VAL A 274 31.83 -4.66 -10.50
N TYR A 275 32.22 -3.73 -11.38
CA TYR A 275 33.61 -3.32 -11.57
C TYR A 275 33.75 -1.80 -11.65
N ILE A 276 34.98 -1.32 -11.48
CA ILE A 276 35.33 0.11 -11.57
C ILE A 276 36.11 0.32 -12.86
N GLU A 277 35.59 1.18 -13.72
CA GLU A 277 36.27 1.67 -14.92
C GLU A 277 37.27 2.77 -14.52
N GLU A 278 38.51 2.67 -15.01
CA GLU A 278 39.58 3.61 -14.67
C GLU A 278 39.27 5.04 -15.10
#